data_AF-A0A1G0DA26-F1
#
_entry.id   AF-A0A1G0DA26-F1
#
_cell.length_a   1.000
_cell.length_b   1.000
_cell.length_c   1.000
_cell.angle_alpha   90.00
_cell.angle_beta   90.00
_cell.angle_gamma   90.00
#
_symmetry.space_group_name_H-M   'P 1'
#
loop_
_entity.id
_entity.type
_entity.pdbx_description
1 polymer ?
#
loop_
_entity_poly.entity_id
_entity_poly.type
_entity_poly.pdbx_seq_one_letter_code
_entity_poly.pdbx_strand_id
1 'polypeptide(L)' 'MVKSSSVLEILMHRTGDIRLRFDSHTNFDLRLHDKIIVTRHPELACLLHPVGHSYYHTLREKLLWNQTL' A
#
# COMPACT_ATOMS: atom_id res chain seq x y z
N MET A 1 4.66 3.00 -16.18
CA MET A 1 4.47 2.10 -15.03
C MET A 1 5.77 2.03 -14.24
N VAL A 2 5.70 2.05 -12.90
CA VAL A 2 6.88 1.96 -12.02
C VAL A 2 7.14 0.49 -11.68
N LYS A 3 8.41 0.05 -11.69
CA LYS A 3 8.78 -1.35 -11.38
C LYS A 3 8.77 -1.57 -9.87
N SER A 4 8.48 -2.79 -9.43
CA SER A 4 8.52 -3.14 -7.99
C SER A 4 9.94 -3.12 -7.41
N SER A 5 10.98 -3.19 -8.25
CA SER A 5 12.38 -3.05 -7.84
C SER A 5 12.85 -1.60 -7.75
N SER A 6 12.00 -0.63 -8.06
CA SER A 6 12.36 0.79 -7.99
C SER A 6 12.40 1.27 -6.53
N VAL A 7 13.23 2.29 -6.29
CA VAL A 7 13.24 3.06 -5.05
C VAL A 7 12.44 4.33 -5.27
N LEU A 8 11.49 4.60 -4.38
CA LEU A 8 10.74 5.87 -4.38
C LEU A 8 11.23 6.71 -3.19
N GLU A 9 11.72 7.90 -3.49
CA GLU A 9 12.08 8.90 -2.49
C GLU A 9 11.04 10.01 -2.44
N ILE A 10 10.61 10.38 -1.24
CA ILE A 10 9.69 11.50 -1.02
C ILE A 10 10.32 12.43 0.01
N LEU A 11 10.57 13.68 -0.38
CA LEU A 11 11.20 14.70 0.45
C LEU A 11 10.17 15.71 0.96
N MET A 12 10.15 15.93 2.27
CA MET A 12 9.24 16.89 2.90
C MET A 12 9.80 18.32 2.82
N HIS A 13 9.29 19.11 1.87
CA HIS A 13 9.69 20.50 1.66
C HIS A 13 8.88 21.54 2.46
N ARG A 14 7.74 21.15 3.05
CA ARG A 14 6.89 22.04 3.87
C ARG A 14 6.42 21.29 5.11
N THR A 15 6.27 22.00 6.22
CA THR A 15 5.72 21.46 7.46
C THR A 15 4.25 21.78 7.64
N GLY A 16 3.53 20.80 8.17
CA GLY A 16 2.18 20.86 8.74
C GLY A 16 2.01 19.64 9.64
N ASP A 17 0.79 19.35 10.12
CA ASP A 17 0.50 18.10 10.84
C ASP A 17 0.44 16.92 9.85
N ILE A 18 1.61 16.43 9.41
CA ILE A 18 1.76 15.40 8.38
C ILE A 18 2.09 14.06 9.07
N ARG A 19 1.26 13.05 8.82
CA ARG A 19 1.47 11.68 9.31
C ARG A 19 1.64 10.68 8.19
N LEU A 20 2.70 9.88 8.28
CA LEU A 20 2.84 8.66 7.52
C LEU A 20 2.03 7.56 8.23
N ARG A 21 1.18 6.84 7.49
CA ARG A 21 0.40 5.71 8.02
C ARG A 21 0.81 4.42 7.32
N PHE A 22 1.10 3.40 8.11
CA PHE A 22 1.39 2.04 7.65
C PHE A 22 0.19 1.15 7.97
N ASP A 23 -0.47 0.64 6.93
CA ASP A 23 -1.64 -0.25 7.00
C ASP A 23 -2.73 0.19 8.00
N SER A 24 -2.92 1.50 8.17
CA SER A 24 -3.87 2.11 9.12
C SER A 24 -3.64 1.80 10.60
N HIS A 25 -2.62 1.01 10.96
CA HIS A 25 -2.38 0.56 12.34
C HIS A 25 -1.22 1.31 13.01
N THR A 26 -0.18 1.63 12.24
CA THR A 26 0.99 2.36 12.75
C THR A 26 1.10 3.71 12.07
N ASN A 27 1.53 4.73 12.81
CA ASN A 27 1.75 6.05 12.27
C ASN A 27 3.08 6.65 12.74
N PHE A 28 3.60 7.56 11.93
CA PHE A 28 4.83 8.31 12.21
C PHE A 28 4.63 9.77 11.83
N ASP A 29 4.92 10.68 12.76
CA ASP A 29 4.82 12.12 12.54
C ASP A 29 6.04 12.61 11.76
N LEU A 30 5.81 13.17 10.57
CA LEU A 30 6.88 13.65 9.70
C LEU A 30 7.24 15.10 10.02
N ARG A 31 8.53 15.39 9.98
CA ARG A 31 9.11 16.72 10.21
C ARG A 31 9.62 17.34 8.90
N LEU A 32 9.94 18.63 8.95
CA LEU A 32 10.58 19.30 7.83
C LEU A 32 11.89 18.59 7.47
N HIS A 33 12.15 18.44 6.18
CA HIS A 33 13.36 17.80 5.66
C HIS A 33 13.46 16.29 5.93
N ASP A 34 12.44 15.66 6.52
CA ASP A 34 12.38 14.20 6.54
C ASP A 34 12.30 13.65 5.12
N LYS A 35 12.95 12.50 4.92
CA LYS A 35 12.93 11.76 3.67
C LYS A 35 12.31 10.40 3.91
N ILE A 36 11.30 10.08 3.11
CA ILE A 36 10.66 8.78 3.08
C ILE A 36 11.26 7.98 1.93
N ILE A 37 11.73 6.77 2.23
CA ILE A 37 12.26 5.83 1.24
C ILE A 37 11.33 4.63 1.19
N VAL A 38 10.67 4.43 0.05
CA VAL A 38 9.81 3.26 -0.18
C VAL A 38 10.51 2.31 -1.13
N THR A 39 10.71 1.08 -0.66
CA THR A 39 11.32 -0.01 -1.43
C THR A 39 10.52 -1.30 -1.21
N ARG A 40 10.70 -2.26 -2.12
CA ARG A 40 10.15 -3.60 -1.92
C ARG A 40 10.90 -4.30 -0.79
N HIS A 41 10.16 -4.74 0.21
CA HIS A 41 10.69 -5.58 1.28
C HIS A 41 11.22 -6.91 0.70
N PRO A 42 12.38 -7.42 1.17
CA PRO A 42 12.97 -8.66 0.64
C PRO A 42 12.10 -9.88 0.91
N GLU A 43 11.44 -9.92 2.08
CA GLU A 43 10.54 -11.00 2.46
C GLU A 43 9.11 -10.70 2.03
N LEU A 44 8.46 -11.70 1.44
CA LEU A 44 7.06 -11.64 1.02
C LEU A 44 6.16 -12.20 2.11
N ALA A 45 5.01 -11.56 2.31
CA ALA A 45 3.95 -12.13 3.12
C ALA A 45 3.44 -13.43 2.48
N CYS A 46 3.46 -14.52 3.24
CA CYS A 46 2.89 -15.80 2.82
C CYS A 46 1.39 -15.82 3.17
N LEU A 47 0.53 -15.88 2.16
CA LEU A 47 -0.92 -15.94 2.33
C LEU A 47 -1.42 -17.36 2.05
N LEU A 48 -2.25 -17.87 2.95
CA LEU A 48 -2.93 -19.15 2.77
C LEU A 48 -4.29 -18.94 2.11
N HIS A 49 -4.57 -19.71 1.07
CA HIS A 49 -5.84 -19.66 0.36
C HIS A 49 -6.60 -20.99 0.53
N PRO A 50 -7.92 -20.94 0.76
CA PRO A 50 -8.74 -22.15 0.77
C PRO A 50 -8.78 -22.80 -0.61
N VAL A 51 -9.04 -24.11 -0.64
CA VAL A 51 -9.23 -24.85 -1.90
C VAL A 51 -10.38 -24.21 -2.69
N GLY A 52 -10.15 -23.97 -3.99
CA GLY A 52 -11.13 -23.31 -4.86
C GLY A 52 -11.14 -21.78 -4.77
N HIS A 53 -10.23 -21.15 -4.01
CA HIS A 53 -10.09 -19.70 -3.98
C HIS A 53 -9.86 -19.11 -5.38
N SER A 54 -10.66 -18.10 -5.73
CA SER A 54 -10.53 -17.34 -6.97
C SER A 54 -10.43 -15.85 -6.68
N TYR A 55 -9.27 -15.27 -6.94
CA TYR A 55 -9.00 -13.85 -6.76
C TYR A 55 -10.05 -12.97 -7.44
N TYR A 56 -10.38 -13.27 -8.70
CA TYR A 56 -11.34 -12.49 -9.49
C TYR A 56 -12.78 -12.65 -9.02
N HIS A 57 -13.15 -13.80 -8.45
CA HIS A 57 -14.47 -13.96 -7.84
C HIS A 57 -14.63 -13.02 -6.66
N THR A 58 -13.67 -13.05 -5.71
CA THR A 58 -13.66 -12.13 -4.56
C THR A 58 -13.61 -10.66 -4.98
N LEU A 59 -12.83 -10.33 -6.02
CA LEU A 59 -12.71 -8.95 -6.50
C LEU A 59 -14.04 -8.41 -7.06
N ARG A 60 -14.75 -9.22 -7.86
CA ARG A 60 -16.06 -8.84 -8.44
C ARG A 60 -17.13 -8.63 -7.37
N GLU A 61 -17.16 -9.47 -6.34
CA GLU A 61 -18.10 -9.34 -5.23
C GLU A 61 -17.82 -8.09 -4.41
N LYS A 62 -16.55 -7.86 -4.03
CA LYS A 62 -16.17 -6.71 -3.20
C LYS A 62 -16.34 -5.37 -3.91
N LEU A 63 -16.13 -5.34 -5.23
CA LEU A 63 -16.22 -4.11 -6.02
C LEU A 63 -17.52 -3.99 -6.81
N LEU A 64 -18.46 -4.94 -6.65
CA LEU A 64 -19.78 -4.96 -7.28
C LEU A 64 -19.75 -4.85 -8.81
N TRP A 65 -18.70 -5.37 -9.46
CA TRP A 65 -18.49 -5.23 -10.91
C TRP A 65 -19.55 -5.87 -11.80
N ASN A 66 -20.36 -6.77 -11.23
CA ASN A 66 -21.43 -7.46 -11.95
C ASN A 66 -22.82 -6.88 -11.63
N GLN A 67 -22.92 -5.82 -10.84
CA GLN A 67 -24.20 -5.15 -10.62
C GLN A 67 -24.46 -4.19 -11.79
N THR A 68 -25.51 -4.46 -12.54
CA THR A 68 -26.13 -3.45 -13.40
C THR A 68 -26.88 -2.48 -12.49
N LEU A 69 -26.65 -1.17 -12.68
CA LEU A 69 -27.31 -0.08 -11.96
C LEU A 69 -28.84 -0.24 -11.90
#